data_AF-A0A554ISU2-F1
#
_entry.id   AF-A0A554ISU2-F1
#
_cell.length_a   1.000
_cell.length_b   1.000
_cell.length_c   1.000
_cell.angle_alpha   90.00
_cell.angle_beta   90.00
_cell.angle_gamma   90.00
#
_symmetry.space_group_name_H-M   'P 1'
#
loop_
_entity.id
_entity.type
_entity.pdbx_description
1 polymer ?
#
loop_
_entity_poly.entity_id
_entity_poly.type
_entity_poly.pdbx_seq_one_letter_code
_entity_poly.pdbx_strand_id
1 'polypeptide(L)'
;MRTTNPYLQDLYRLFAEVHSLKEAEMLLQDMLTPQEMASLAERWQLIQKLDAGVPQRDIADELGVSISKITRGSRMLQYGSGGFAYFLKKLKGGKRRK
;
A
#
# COMPACT_ATOMS: atom_id res chain seq x y z
N MET A 1 24.99 13.38 -7.85
CA MET A 1 24.79 12.78 -6.52
C MET A 1 23.33 12.94 -6.14
N ARG A 2 22.59 11.86 -5.87
CA ARG A 2 21.22 11.98 -5.32
C ARG A 2 21.37 12.32 -3.84
N THR A 3 21.20 13.60 -3.49
CA THR A 3 21.05 14.03 -2.10
C THR A 3 19.82 13.35 -1.55
N THR A 4 20.03 12.26 -0.82
CA THR A 4 18.92 11.50 -0.26
C THR A 4 18.52 12.25 1.00
N ASN A 5 17.30 12.76 1.04
CA ASN A 5 16.79 13.56 2.16
C ASN A 5 17.01 12.79 3.48
N PRO A 6 17.80 13.32 4.43
CA PRO A 6 18.15 12.60 5.66
C PRO A 6 16.91 12.26 6.49
N TYR A 7 15.90 13.14 6.51
CA TYR A 7 14.64 12.87 7.19
C TYR A 7 13.87 11.68 6.60
N LEU A 8 13.93 11.49 5.27
CA LEU A 8 13.32 10.32 4.63
C LEU A 8 14.11 9.04 4.93
N GLN A 9 15.44 9.12 5.02
CA GLN A 9 16.26 7.97 5.39
C GLN A 9 15.96 7.49 6.81
N ASP A 10 15.85 8.42 7.77
CA ASP A 10 15.49 8.07 9.15
C ASP A 10 14.07 7.51 9.24
N LEU A 11 13.13 8.05 8.47
CA LEU A 11 11.79 7.47 8.37
C LEU A 11 11.80 6.05 7.81
N TYR A 12 12.60 5.78 6.78
CA TYR A 12 12.73 4.42 6.23
C TYR A 12 13.36 3.43 7.21
N ARG A 13 14.31 3.89 8.03
CA ARG A 13 14.88 3.08 9.13
C ARG A 13 13.81 2.73 10.16
N LEU A 14 13.00 3.71 10.58
CA LEU A 14 11.89 3.46 11.52
C LEU A 14 10.93 2.38 11.01
N PHE A 15 10.53 2.46 9.73
CA PHE A 15 9.67 1.44 9.12
C PHE A 15 10.34 0.06 8.97
N ALA A 16 11.68 -0.01 8.92
CA ALA A 16 12.42 -1.28 8.82
C ALA A 16 12.48 -2.06 10.15
N GLU A 17 12.32 -1.38 11.29
CA GLU A 17 12.29 -1.98 12.63
C GLU A 17 10.92 -2.56 13.01
N VAL A 18 9.92 -2.45 12.12
CA VAL A 18 8.59 -3.04 12.34
C VAL A 18 8.65 -4.53 12.01
N HIS A 19 8.45 -5.37 13.01
CA HIS A 19 8.59 -6.84 12.91
C HIS A 19 7.30 -7.61 13.23
N SER A 20 6.27 -6.93 13.75
CA SER A 20 4.96 -7.54 14.00
C SER A 20 3.77 -6.66 13.56
N LEU A 21 2.59 -7.28 13.42
CA LEU A 21 1.36 -6.54 13.10
C LEU A 21 1.00 -5.53 14.21
N LYS A 22 1.27 -5.86 15.46
CA LYS A 22 1.00 -4.98 16.61
C LYS A 22 1.88 -3.73 16.59
N GLU A 23 3.17 -3.89 16.29
CA GLU A 23 4.09 -2.76 16.12
C GLU A 23 3.69 -1.88 14.95
N ALA A 24 3.28 -2.48 13.83
CA ALA A 24 2.78 -1.74 12.67
C ALA A 24 1.53 -0.92 13.01
N GLU A 25 0.57 -1.53 13.73
CA GLU A 25 -0.65 -0.85 14.17
C GLU A 25 -0.35 0.33 15.08
N MET A 26 0.47 0.14 16.12
CA MET A 26 0.86 1.20 17.05
C MET A 26 1.54 2.36 16.31
N LEU A 27 2.54 2.06 15.48
CA LEU A 27 3.28 3.09 14.74
C LEU A 27 2.37 3.88 13.80
N LEU A 28 1.51 3.19 13.04
CA LEU A 28 0.64 3.86 12.08
C LEU A 28 -0.46 4.68 12.78
N GLN A 29 -0.97 4.25 13.94
CA GLN A 29 -1.95 5.02 14.73
C GLN A 29 -1.35 6.33 15.27
N ASP A 30 -0.08 6.33 15.68
CA ASP A 30 0.61 7.53 16.17
C ASP A 30 0.99 8.49 15.02
N MET A 31 1.34 7.94 13.86
CA MET A 31 1.85 8.71 12.73
C MET A 31 0.78 9.30 11.82
N LEU A 32 -0.40 8.69 11.74
CA LEU A 32 -1.42 9.03 10.75
C LEU A 32 -2.73 9.42 11.43
N THR A 33 -3.42 10.38 10.83
CA THR A 33 -4.81 10.65 11.19
C THR A 33 -5.71 9.46 10.81
N PRO A 34 -6.85 9.28 11.47
CA PRO A 34 -7.82 8.24 11.10
C PRO A 34 -8.23 8.30 9.62
N GLN A 35 -8.33 9.50 9.05
CA GLN A 35 -8.69 9.71 7.65
C GLN A 35 -7.56 9.26 6.70
N GLU A 36 -6.30 9.56 7.03
CA GLU A 36 -5.15 9.09 6.26
C GLU A 36 -5.02 7.58 6.32
N MET A 37 -5.19 6.99 7.50
CA MET A 37 -5.21 5.53 7.69
C MET A 37 -6.26 4.86 6.79
N ALA A 38 -7.50 5.35 6.82
CA ALA A 38 -8.58 4.84 5.99
C ALA A 38 -8.23 4.96 4.50
N SER A 39 -7.67 6.09 4.08
CA SER A 39 -7.24 6.30 2.69
C SER A 39 -6.13 5.34 2.24
N LEU A 40 -5.17 5.03 3.11
CA LEU A 40 -4.13 4.05 2.83
C LEU A 40 -4.71 2.63 2.73
N ALA A 41 -5.64 2.28 3.62
CA ALA A 41 -6.32 0.99 3.59
C ALA A 41 -7.14 0.81 2.30
N GLU A 42 -7.93 1.81 1.89
CA GLU A 42 -8.65 1.82 0.62
C GLU A 42 -7.69 1.63 -0.57
N ARG A 43 -6.56 2.35 -0.58
CA ARG A 43 -5.55 2.23 -1.63
C ARG A 43 -4.98 0.82 -1.70
N TRP A 44 -4.71 0.21 -0.56
CA TRP A 44 -4.20 -1.17 -0.51
C TRP A 44 -5.24 -2.18 -1.00
N GLN A 45 -6.52 -2.03 -0.65
CA GLN A 45 -7.61 -2.88 -1.17
C GLN A 45 -7.75 -2.77 -2.68
N LEU A 46 -7.73 -1.54 -3.21
CA LEU A 46 -7.74 -1.29 -4.64
C LEU A 46 -6.57 -2.01 -5.34
N ILE A 47 -5.37 -1.90 -4.80
CA ILE A 47 -4.17 -2.53 -5.36
C ILE A 47 -4.29 -4.05 -5.41
N GLN A 48 -4.78 -4.67 -4.33
CA GLN A 48 -4.98 -6.12 -4.28
C GLN A 48 -6.03 -6.59 -5.29
N LYS A 49 -7.15 -5.87 -5.45
CA LYS A 49 -8.19 -6.22 -6.41
C LYS A 49 -7.71 -6.07 -7.86
N LEU A 50 -6.97 -5.01 -8.16
CA LEU A 50 -6.35 -4.82 -9.47
C LEU A 50 -5.35 -5.93 -9.81
N ASP A 51 -4.50 -6.31 -8.84
CA ASP A 51 -3.56 -7.42 -8.99
C ASP A 51 -4.26 -8.79 -9.11
N ALA A 52 -5.47 -8.92 -8.56
CA ALA A 52 -6.34 -10.09 -8.76
C ALA A 52 -7.09 -10.08 -10.10
N GLY A 53 -6.92 -9.05 -10.93
CA GLY A 53 -7.56 -8.93 -12.25
C GLY A 53 -9.02 -8.47 -12.23
N VAL A 54 -9.51 -7.95 -11.10
CA VAL A 54 -10.88 -7.44 -10.99
C VAL A 54 -11.05 -6.19 -11.87
N PRO A 55 -12.10 -6.10 -12.70
CA PRO A 55 -12.37 -4.92 -13.51
C PRO A 55 -12.54 -3.65 -12.67
N GLN A 56 -12.02 -2.51 -13.16
CA GLN A 56 -12.05 -1.24 -12.43
C GLN A 56 -13.46 -0.74 -12.09
N ARG A 57 -14.47 -1.12 -12.89
CA ARG A 57 -15.88 -0.76 -12.65
C ARG A 57 -16.40 -1.49 -11.42
N ASP A 58 -16.20 -2.80 -11.36
CA ASP A 58 -16.62 -3.63 -10.23
C ASP A 58 -15.92 -3.19 -8.93
N ILE A 59 -14.64 -2.81 -9.02
CA ILE A 59 -13.92 -2.24 -7.86
C ILE A 59 -14.54 -0.92 -7.39
N ALA A 60 -15.02 -0.08 -8.32
CA ALA A 60 -15.66 1.20 -8.01
C ALA A 60 -16.94 0.98 -7.21
N ASP A 61 -17.75 0.03 -7.68
CA ASP A 61 -19.04 -0.31 -7.09
C ASP A 61 -18.86 -0.96 -5.70
N GLU A 62 -17.89 -1.87 -5.56
CA GLU A 62 -17.62 -2.55 -4.29
C GLU A 62 -17.00 -1.63 -3.22
N LEU A 63 -16.10 -0.73 -3.61
CA LEU A 63 -15.43 0.17 -2.66
C LEU A 63 -16.19 1.50 -2.45
N GLY A 64 -17.28 1.75 -3.20
CA GLY A 64 -18.03 3.01 -3.13
C GLY A 64 -17.20 4.23 -3.54
N VAL A 65 -16.18 4.05 -4.40
CA VAL A 65 -15.27 5.11 -4.83
C VAL A 65 -15.44 5.39 -6.31
N SER A 66 -15.22 6.64 -6.73
CA SER A 66 -15.33 7.01 -8.13
C SER A 66 -14.27 6.30 -9.01
N ILE A 67 -14.64 5.99 -10.25
CA ILE A 67 -13.73 5.44 -11.27
C ILE A 67 -12.45 6.29 -11.41
N SER A 68 -12.55 7.62 -11.29
CA SER A 68 -11.39 8.52 -11.34
C SER A 68 -10.43 8.37 -10.16
N LYS A 69 -10.92 8.00 -8.96
CA LYS A 69 -10.09 7.62 -7.80
C LYS A 69 -9.33 6.32 -8.09
N ILE A 70 -9.99 5.37 -8.76
CA ILE A 70 -9.42 4.08 -9.16
C ILE A 70 -8.37 4.23 -10.26
N THR A 71 -8.62 5.02 -11.30
CA THR A 71 -7.66 5.22 -12.40
C THR A 71 -6.33 5.79 -11.89
N ARG A 72 -6.36 6.66 -10.87
CA ARG A 72 -5.14 7.15 -10.21
C ARG A 72 -4.40 6.04 -9.46
N GLY A 73 -5.08 5.18 -8.71
CA GLY A 73 -4.47 4.03 -8.04
C GLY A 73 -3.93 2.97 -9.02
N SER A 74 -4.64 2.72 -10.12
CA SER A 74 -4.24 1.81 -11.20
C SER A 74 -2.93 2.27 -11.88
N ARG A 75 -2.77 3.58 -12.09
CA ARG A 75 -1.50 4.15 -12.58
C ARG A 75 -0.33 3.94 -11.61
N MET A 76 -0.56 3.91 -10.29
CA MET A 76 0.51 3.64 -9.32
C MET A 76 1.02 2.19 -9.39
N LEU A 77 0.14 1.24 -9.72
CA LEU A 77 0.51 -0.16 -9.95
C LEU A 77 1.28 -0.34 -11.27
N GLN A 78 0.82 0.31 -12.34
CA GLN A 78 1.40 0.17 -13.68
C GLN A 78 2.68 0.98 -13.90
N TYR A 79 2.77 2.19 -13.32
CA TYR A 79 3.83 3.17 -13.58
C TYR A 79 4.56 3.64 -12.31
N GLY A 80 4.28 3.04 -11.15
CA GLY A 80 4.98 3.35 -9.91
C GLY A 80 6.40 2.78 -9.87
N SER A 81 7.07 2.92 -8.72
CA SER A 81 8.45 2.42 -8.51
C SER A 81 8.58 0.88 -8.47
N GLY A 82 7.50 0.14 -8.72
CA GLY A 82 7.45 -1.33 -8.64
C GLY A 82 7.30 -1.90 -7.22
N GLY A 83 7.26 -1.05 -6.18
CA GLY A 83 7.16 -1.49 -4.79
C GLY A 83 5.94 -2.36 -4.50
N PHE A 84 4.76 -1.99 -5.01
CA PHE A 84 3.54 -2.80 -4.83
C PHE A 84 3.66 -4.19 -5.45
N ALA A 85 4.15 -4.30 -6.69
CA ALA A 85 4.33 -5.59 -7.36
C ALA A 85 5.32 -6.49 -6.58
N TYR A 86 6.42 -5.92 -6.08
CA TYR A 86 7.38 -6.64 -5.24
C TYR A 86 6.73 -7.18 -3.96
N PHE A 87 6.04 -6.33 -3.19
CA PHE A 87 5.43 -6.74 -1.92
C PHE A 87 4.23 -7.68 -2.11
N LEU A 88 3.41 -7.48 -3.15
CA LEU A 88 2.34 -8.43 -3.52
C LEU A 88 2.92 -9.83 -3.78
N LYS A 89 4.01 -9.92 -4.55
CA LYS A 89 4.71 -11.20 -4.79
C LYS A 89 5.27 -11.80 -3.50
N LYS A 90 5.90 -10.98 -2.65
CA LYS A 90 6.44 -11.41 -1.34
C LYS A 90 5.35 -11.97 -0.43
N LEU A 91 4.20 -11.31 -0.36
CA LEU A 91 3.04 -11.74 0.43
C LEU A 91 2.42 -13.04 -0.10
N LYS A 92 2.28 -13.20 -1.41
CA LYS A 92 1.80 -14.45 -2.04
C LYS A 92 2.79 -15.61 -1.82
N GLY A 93 4.09 -15.36 -1.94
CA GLY A 93 5.15 -16.36 -1.79
C GLY A 93 5.39 -16.83 -0.35
N GLY A 94 5.01 -16.04 0.65
CA GLY A 94 5.13 -16.39 2.07
C GLY A 94 4.13 -17.44 2.57
N LYS A 95 3.08 -17.77 1.81
CA LYS A 95 2.06 -18.77 2.20
C LYS A 95 2.52 -20.23 2.10
N ARG A 96 3.82 -20.51 1.84
CA ARG A 96 4.40 -21.86 1.69
C ARG A 96 5.14 -22.39 2.94
N ARG A 97 4.70 -22.00 4.15
CA ARG A 97 5.13 -22.62 5.41
C ARG A 97 3.92 -22.80 6.34
N LYS A 98 3.14 -23.84 6.09
CA LYS A 98 2.50 -24.66 7.11
C LYS A 98 2.40 -26.08 6.56
#